data_AF-A0A915DRI0-F1
#
_entry.id   AF-A0A915DRI0-F1
#
_cell.length_a   1.000
_cell.length_b   1.000
_cell.length_c   1.000
_cell.angle_alpha   90.00
_cell.angle_beta   90.00
_cell.angle_gamma   90.00
#
_symmetry.space_group_name_H-M   'P 1'
#
loop_
_entity.id
_entity.type
_entity.pdbx_description
1 polymer ?
#
loop_
_entity_poly.entity_id
_entity_poly.type
_entity_poly.pdbx_seq_one_letter_code
_entity_poly.pdbx_strand_id
1 'polypeptide(L)'
;MYDNVCCLRTNAMKYLPNYFNKGQLSKMFFLFPDPHFKKTKHKWRIISSNLLSEYAYALRHLYIVTDVEELYEWMVSHITAHELFVRFSQTEMDDDQVVPLLFESTEEGQKRIETLRFVKCLSINFIECRNSAVEVHLSAGGIAGMAEHCVMFPLDSVKTRLQSLCPCPETNCPTPVHGVASMVKREGWMRPLRGVNAVAAGAVPAHALYFTAYEKMKSFLTGDTRGNSNTLSYGLAGAVATTIHDLIMNPAEVVKQRMQMNYSPYGGSLECVRCIYRNEGISAFYRSYSTQLLMNVPFQSVHFMVYEFIQQALNPEHAYNPKVHLVAGGLAGGLAAAMTTPLDCVKTVLNTQQTPNCLTNGQVVTKTTYQGIAHAISSIYRSRGVLGFARGVQARVLYQIPATALSWSVYELFKFVLSDQKISVKIF
;
A
#
# COMPACT_ATOMS: atom_id res chain seq x y z
N MET A 1 0.21 52.63 19.20
CA MET A 1 -0.50 51.37 19.50
C MET A 1 -0.04 50.37 18.47
N TYR A 2 0.34 49.17 18.89
CA TYR A 2 1.00 48.19 18.03
C TYR A 2 -0.02 47.56 17.07
N ASP A 3 -0.02 47.96 15.79
CA ASP A 3 -0.88 47.36 14.73
C ASP A 3 -0.51 45.91 14.38
N ASN A 4 0.55 45.38 15.00
CA ASN A 4 1.11 44.05 14.79
C ASN A 4 0.97 43.11 16.01
N VAL A 5 0.23 43.51 17.05
CA VAL A 5 0.08 42.71 18.28
C VAL A 5 -1.39 42.38 18.52
N CYS A 6 -1.70 41.08 18.58
CA CYS A 6 -3.00 40.56 18.98
C CYS A 6 -2.85 39.76 20.28
N CYS A 7 -3.73 40.02 21.26
CA CYS A 7 -3.78 39.26 22.50
C CYS A 7 -5.02 38.37 22.49
N LEU A 8 -4.81 37.07 22.67
CA LEU A 8 -5.88 36.08 22.70
C LEU A 8 -5.78 35.28 24.01
N ARG A 9 -6.86 35.31 24.81
CA ARG A 9 -6.98 34.49 26.01
C ARG A 9 -7.76 33.21 25.68
N THR A 10 -7.06 32.09 25.63
CA THR A 10 -7.67 30.78 25.31
C THR A 10 -6.95 29.64 26.02
N ASN A 11 -7.56 28.45 26.02
CA ASN A 11 -6.87 27.23 26.44
C ASN A 11 -6.04 26.69 25.27
N ALA A 12 -4.78 27.12 25.21
CA ALA A 12 -3.84 26.69 24.18
C ALA A 12 -3.65 25.16 24.14
N MET A 13 -3.78 24.44 25.25
CA MET A 13 -3.64 22.98 25.27
C MET A 13 -4.81 22.22 24.62
N LYS A 14 -5.92 22.91 24.33
CA LYS A 14 -7.12 22.27 23.77
C LYS A 14 -7.48 22.78 22.39
N TYR A 15 -7.10 24.01 22.08
CA TYR A 15 -7.62 24.73 20.92
C TYR A 15 -6.52 25.24 19.98
N LEU A 16 -5.23 24.93 20.21
CA LEU A 16 -4.15 25.41 19.35
C LEU A 16 -4.35 25.09 17.86
N PRO A 17 -4.76 23.86 17.47
CA PRO A 17 -4.98 23.53 16.06
C PRO A 17 -6.12 24.31 15.40
N ASN A 18 -7.02 24.91 16.19
CA ASN A 18 -8.13 25.72 15.67
C ASN A 18 -7.69 27.15 15.32
N TYR A 19 -6.57 27.61 15.87
CA TYR A 19 -6.06 28.97 15.65
C TYR A 19 -5.00 29.04 14.56
N PHE A 20 -4.21 27.98 14.40
CA PHE A 20 -3.05 27.98 13.51
C PHE A 20 -3.11 26.85 12.50
N ASN A 21 -2.88 27.20 11.23
CA ASN A 21 -2.66 26.23 10.17
C ASN A 21 -1.27 25.57 10.33
N LYS A 22 -1.09 24.46 9.62
CA LYS A 22 0.17 23.71 9.60
C LYS A 22 1.35 24.63 9.27
N GLY A 23 2.34 24.70 10.15
CA GLY A 23 3.56 25.50 9.96
C GLY A 23 3.36 27.02 9.90
N GLN A 24 2.22 27.54 10.37
CA GLN A 24 1.95 28.98 10.37
C GLN A 24 2.85 29.75 11.35
N LEU A 25 3.28 29.12 12.45
CA LEU A 25 4.11 29.76 13.46
C LEU A 25 5.60 29.56 13.15
N SER A 26 6.32 30.66 13.01
CA SER A 26 7.78 30.62 12.84
C SER A 26 8.49 30.28 14.14
N LYS A 27 8.07 30.89 15.26
CA LYS A 27 8.69 30.75 16.58
C LYS A 27 7.62 30.68 17.68
N MET A 28 7.84 29.81 18.65
CA MET A 28 7.03 29.70 19.87
C MET A 28 7.95 29.77 21.09
N PHE A 29 7.52 30.47 22.13
CA PHE A 29 8.33 30.71 23.33
C PHE A 29 7.60 30.22 24.58
N PHE A 30 8.26 29.38 25.38
CA PHE A 30 7.86 29.07 26.75
C PHE A 30 8.78 29.82 27.70
N LEU A 31 8.30 30.95 28.20
CA LEU A 31 9.07 31.86 29.05
C LEU A 31 8.56 31.80 30.48
N PHE A 32 9.47 31.57 31.42
CA PHE A 32 9.23 31.62 32.88
C PHE A 32 7.96 30.87 33.34
N PRO A 33 7.79 29.58 32.98
CA PRO A 33 6.66 28.78 33.43
C PRO A 33 6.65 28.63 34.97
N ASP A 34 5.46 28.54 35.58
CA ASP A 34 5.22 28.55 37.04
C ASP A 34 6.33 27.84 37.87
N PRO A 35 6.96 28.55 38.82
CA PRO A 35 8.13 28.06 39.57
C PRO A 35 7.85 26.86 40.47
N HIS A 36 6.59 26.53 40.75
CA HIS A 36 6.24 25.42 41.62
C HIS A 36 6.35 24.07 40.89
N PHE A 37 7.58 23.55 40.76
CA PHE A 37 7.84 22.23 40.20
C PHE A 37 7.52 21.09 41.18
N LYS A 38 6.23 20.70 41.23
CA LYS A 38 5.77 19.53 42.00
C LYS A 38 5.37 18.38 41.07
N LYS A 39 5.83 17.17 41.37
CA LYS A 39 5.49 15.92 40.65
C LYS A 39 3.98 15.71 40.48
N THR A 40 3.20 16.07 41.50
CA THR A 40 1.72 15.97 41.49
C THR A 40 1.04 16.83 40.42
N LYS A 41 1.74 17.85 39.89
CA LYS A 41 1.23 18.77 38.87
C LYS A 41 1.72 18.45 37.44
N HIS A 42 2.52 17.41 37.22
CA HIS A 42 3.07 17.08 35.89
C HIS A 42 1.97 16.90 34.82
N LYS A 43 0.85 16.27 35.18
CA LYS A 43 -0.29 16.01 34.27
C LYS A 43 -0.99 17.27 33.74
N TRP A 44 -0.76 18.44 34.35
CA TRP A 44 -1.39 19.70 33.98
C TRP A 44 -0.42 20.66 33.28
N ARG A 45 0.81 20.20 32.97
CA ARG A 45 1.82 21.02 32.29
C ARG A 45 1.62 20.99 30.78
N ILE A 46 2.04 22.08 30.15
CA ILE A 46 1.96 22.30 28.70
C ILE A 46 2.90 21.39 27.88
N ILE A 47 3.87 20.74 28.51
CA ILE A 47 4.77 19.79 27.84
C ILE A 47 4.29 18.37 28.13
N SER A 48 3.75 17.73 27.09
CA SER A 48 3.37 16.32 27.07
C SER A 48 3.55 15.79 25.66
N SER A 49 3.70 14.47 25.49
CA SER A 49 3.92 13.87 24.16
C SER A 49 2.83 14.28 23.13
N ASN A 50 1.57 14.27 23.56
CA ASN A 50 0.45 14.67 22.71
C ASN A 50 0.51 16.16 22.32
N LEU A 51 0.79 17.04 23.29
CA LEU A 51 0.89 18.48 23.04
C LEU A 51 2.11 18.81 22.17
N LEU A 52 3.23 18.11 22.33
CA LEU A 52 4.41 18.26 21.48
C LEU A 52 4.08 17.92 20.02
N SER A 53 3.28 16.89 19.76
CA SER A 53 2.79 16.59 18.42
C SER A 53 1.91 17.72 17.83
N GLU A 54 1.05 18.35 18.64
CA GLU A 54 0.25 19.50 18.20
C GLU A 54 1.10 20.76 17.97
N TYR A 55 2.09 20.98 18.82
CA TYR A 55 3.09 22.03 18.67
C TYR A 55 3.86 21.85 17.37
N ALA A 56 4.40 20.66 17.11
CA ALA A 56 5.08 20.35 15.85
C ALA A 56 4.20 20.56 14.62
N TYR A 57 2.88 20.41 14.74
CA TYR A 57 1.98 20.70 13.62
C TYR A 57 1.94 22.20 13.27
N ALA A 58 1.89 23.08 14.27
CA ALA A 58 1.71 24.51 14.08
C ALA A 58 3.03 25.29 13.91
N LEU A 59 4.15 24.82 14.47
CA LEU A 59 5.37 25.62 14.66
C LEU A 59 6.64 25.04 14.01
N ARG A 60 7.59 25.94 13.70
CA ARG A 60 8.93 25.60 13.19
C ARG A 60 10.02 25.62 14.26
N HIS A 61 10.07 26.61 15.15
CA HIS A 61 11.11 26.69 16.19
C HIS A 61 10.52 26.89 17.60
N LEU A 62 11.04 26.18 18.61
CA LEU A 62 10.56 26.22 20.00
C LEU A 62 11.66 26.66 20.97
N TYR A 63 11.46 27.81 21.61
CA TYR A 63 12.38 28.38 22.58
C TYR A 63 11.85 28.15 23.99
N ILE A 64 12.71 27.70 24.90
CA ILE A 64 12.36 27.46 26.29
C ILE A 64 13.32 28.23 27.18
N VAL A 65 12.76 29.03 28.07
CA VAL A 65 13.49 29.81 29.07
C VAL A 65 12.82 29.61 30.42
N THR A 66 13.59 29.15 31.40
CA THR A 66 13.13 28.97 32.78
C THR A 66 14.26 29.27 33.75
N ASP A 67 13.89 29.72 34.94
CA ASP A 67 14.77 29.99 36.07
C ASP A 67 14.85 28.81 37.06
N VAL A 68 14.19 27.69 36.75
CA VAL A 68 14.16 26.48 37.59
C VAL A 68 14.87 25.33 36.85
N GLU A 69 16.03 24.92 37.37
CA GLU A 69 16.89 23.88 36.74
C GLU A 69 16.19 22.52 36.61
N GLU A 70 15.49 22.07 37.66
CA GLU A 70 14.77 20.79 37.63
C GLU A 70 13.66 20.77 36.55
N LEU A 71 13.00 21.92 36.35
CA LEU A 71 11.99 22.06 35.31
C LEU A 71 12.64 22.07 33.92
N TYR A 72 13.77 22.74 33.77
CA TYR A 72 14.53 22.78 32.53
C TYR A 72 14.91 21.35 32.07
N GLU A 73 15.55 20.56 32.94
CA GLU A 73 15.94 19.18 32.61
C GLU A 73 14.74 18.29 32.28
N TRP A 74 13.64 18.47 33.02
CA TRP A 74 12.40 17.75 32.74
C TRP A 74 11.81 18.09 31.36
N MET A 75 11.79 19.37 30.99
CA MET A 75 11.30 19.79 29.67
C MET A 75 12.19 19.23 28.55
N VAL A 76 13.51 19.33 28.69
CA VAL A 76 14.47 18.86 27.68
C VAL A 76 14.36 17.36 27.46
N SER A 77 14.25 16.57 28.54
CA SER A 77 14.11 15.11 28.42
C SER A 77 12.86 14.70 27.66
N HIS A 78 11.72 15.35 27.91
CA HIS A 78 10.45 15.03 27.23
C HIS A 78 10.48 15.43 25.75
N ILE A 79 11.12 16.55 25.43
CA ILE A 79 11.14 17.04 24.06
C ILE A 79 12.19 16.28 23.22
N THR A 80 13.36 15.99 23.80
CA THR A 80 14.40 15.20 23.12
C THR A 80 13.96 13.74 22.89
N ALA A 81 13.08 13.21 23.75
CA ALA A 81 12.48 11.89 23.54
C ALA A 81 11.44 11.85 22.41
N HIS A 82 10.95 13.00 21.93
CA HIS A 82 9.90 13.06 20.93
C HIS A 82 10.49 13.06 19.51
N GLU A 83 10.09 12.10 18.67
CA GLU A 83 10.67 11.85 17.34
C GLU A 83 10.64 13.05 16.38
N LEU A 84 9.63 13.90 16.52
CA LEU A 84 9.47 15.08 15.68
C LEU A 84 10.42 16.22 16.05
N PHE A 85 11.19 16.15 17.15
CA PHE A 85 11.93 17.25 17.74
C PHE A 85 13.46 17.01 17.68
N VAL A 86 14.24 18.01 17.25
CA VAL A 86 15.72 17.97 17.18
C VAL A 86 16.31 19.13 17.98
N ARG A 87 17.60 19.14 18.28
CA ARG A 87 18.26 20.23 19.01
C ARG A 87 19.02 21.17 18.06
N PHE A 88 18.93 22.49 18.28
CA PHE A 88 19.77 23.47 17.56
C PHE A 88 21.25 23.23 17.88
N SER A 89 22.10 23.49 16.88
CA SER A 89 23.53 23.71 17.13
C SER A 89 23.75 25.07 17.80
N GLN A 90 24.85 25.22 18.54
CA GLN A 90 25.17 26.49 19.22
C GLN A 90 25.30 27.66 18.22
N THR A 91 25.85 27.39 17.03
CA THR A 91 26.01 28.37 15.95
C THR A 91 24.68 28.90 15.40
N GLU A 92 23.65 28.05 15.31
CA GLU A 92 22.31 28.49 14.85
C GLU A 92 21.58 29.29 15.94
N MET A 93 21.88 29.03 17.22
CA MET A 93 21.33 29.82 18.32
C MET A 93 21.91 31.23 18.33
N ASP A 94 23.23 31.34 18.12
CA ASP A 94 23.93 32.62 18.18
C ASP A 94 23.59 33.52 16.97
N ASP A 95 23.19 32.94 15.84
CA ASP A 95 22.71 33.65 14.64
C ASP A 95 21.29 34.22 14.80
N ASP A 96 20.48 33.67 15.72
CA ASP A 96 19.11 34.11 15.89
C ASP A 96 19.01 35.36 16.77
N GLN A 97 18.67 36.48 16.12
CA GLN A 97 18.47 37.79 16.73
C GLN A 97 17.51 37.81 17.94
N VAL A 98 16.62 36.83 18.07
CA VAL A 98 15.67 36.77 19.20
C VAL A 98 16.33 36.25 20.48
N VAL A 99 17.37 35.41 20.37
CA VAL A 99 18.04 34.82 21.53
C VAL A 99 18.58 35.88 22.51
N PRO A 100 19.37 36.91 22.10
CA PRO A 100 19.84 37.93 23.03
C PRO A 100 18.68 38.73 23.67
N LEU A 101 17.61 38.99 22.92
CA LEU A 101 16.45 39.74 23.41
C LEU A 101 15.70 39.02 24.53
N LEU A 102 15.71 37.68 24.56
CA LEU A 102 15.07 36.91 25.63
C LEU A 102 15.66 37.20 27.01
N PHE A 103 16.96 37.50 27.07
CA PHE A 103 17.67 37.82 28.31
C PHE A 103 17.66 39.31 28.62
N GLU A 104 17.90 40.14 27.61
CA GLU A 104 18.15 41.56 27.81
C GLU A 104 16.87 42.39 27.88
N SER A 105 15.76 41.95 27.26
CA SER A 105 14.55 42.77 27.11
C SER A 105 13.43 42.43 28.09
N THR A 106 13.53 41.34 28.86
CA THR A 106 12.50 40.95 29.83
C THR A 106 12.91 41.34 31.25
N GLU A 107 11.98 41.91 32.03
CA GLU A 107 12.22 42.28 33.44
C GLU A 107 12.75 41.08 34.25
N GLU A 108 12.24 39.89 33.93
CA GLU A 108 12.60 38.63 34.58
C GLU A 108 13.95 38.08 34.11
N GLY A 109 14.34 38.34 32.85
CA GLY A 109 15.67 38.04 32.33
C GLY A 109 16.75 38.95 32.93
N GLN A 110 16.46 40.24 33.06
CA GLN A 110 17.37 41.23 33.64
C GLN A 110 17.64 40.99 35.13
N LYS A 111 16.63 40.56 35.90
CA LYS A 111 16.75 40.30 37.35
C LYS A 111 17.70 39.15 37.70
N ARG A 112 18.10 38.29 36.75
CA ARG A 112 18.79 37.01 37.05
C ARG A 112 19.97 36.70 36.12
N ILE A 113 20.66 37.71 35.61
CA ILE A 113 21.79 37.56 34.69
C ILE A 113 22.91 36.66 35.23
N GLU A 114 23.14 36.61 36.56
CA GLU A 114 24.17 35.74 37.17
C GLU A 114 23.72 34.27 37.35
N THR A 115 22.41 33.99 37.38
CA THR A 115 21.85 32.64 37.61
C THR A 115 21.26 31.98 36.35
N LEU A 116 21.05 32.75 35.28
CA LEU A 116 20.45 32.31 34.01
C LEU A 116 21.48 31.65 33.05
N ARG A 117 22.30 30.71 33.54
CA ARG A 117 23.22 29.92 32.68
C ARG A 117 22.53 28.83 31.85
N PHE A 118 21.20 28.70 31.92
CA PHE A 118 20.46 27.57 31.36
C PHE A 118 19.38 28.01 30.38
N VAL A 119 19.79 28.70 29.32
CA VAL A 119 18.95 28.85 28.13
C VAL A 119 19.55 27.99 27.05
N LYS A 120 18.81 26.95 26.68
CA LYS A 120 19.14 26.07 25.57
C LYS A 120 17.90 26.03 24.70
N CYS A 121 18.00 26.70 23.57
CA CYS A 121 16.99 26.73 22.54
C CYS A 121 16.94 25.37 21.82
N LEU A 122 15.77 24.95 21.38
CA LEU A 122 15.57 23.66 20.71
C LEU A 122 14.90 23.92 19.33
N SER A 123 15.56 23.58 18.21
CA SER A 123 14.97 23.74 16.87
C SER A 123 14.35 22.48 16.43
N ILE A 124 13.12 22.57 15.99
CA ILE A 124 12.43 21.39 15.55
C ILE A 124 12.05 21.56 14.09
N ASN A 125 12.99 21.16 13.23
CA ASN A 125 12.67 21.01 11.82
C ASN A 125 11.49 20.05 11.69
N PHE A 126 10.37 20.59 11.20
CA PHE A 126 9.27 19.78 10.70
C PHE A 126 9.82 18.86 9.61
N ILE A 127 9.95 17.57 9.91
CA ILE A 127 10.12 16.58 8.85
C ILE A 127 8.82 16.63 8.07
N GLU A 128 8.89 17.16 6.85
CA GLU A 128 7.84 17.09 5.85
C GLU A 128 7.65 15.62 5.42
N CYS A 129 7.12 14.79 6.32
CA CYS A 129 6.95 13.35 6.17
C CYS A 129 5.48 12.99 6.28
N ARG A 130 4.68 13.45 5.32
CA ARG A 130 3.38 12.80 5.07
C ARG A 130 3.07 12.57 3.61
N ASN A 131 3.55 13.42 2.69
CA ASN A 131 3.45 13.11 1.27
C ASN A 131 4.61 12.22 0.80
N SER A 132 5.83 12.51 1.26
CA SER A 132 7.04 11.81 0.86
C SER A 132 7.08 10.33 1.27
N ALA A 133 6.58 9.97 2.45
CA ALA A 133 6.53 8.58 2.93
C ALA A 133 5.44 7.78 2.21
N VAL A 134 4.24 8.36 2.07
CA VAL A 134 3.12 7.72 1.37
C VAL A 134 3.48 7.46 -0.09
N GLU A 135 4.06 8.44 -0.79
CA GLU A 135 4.55 8.25 -2.16
C GLU A 135 5.62 7.16 -2.28
N VAL A 136 6.53 7.06 -1.31
CA VAL A 136 7.56 6.01 -1.29
C VAL A 136 6.94 4.63 -1.08
N HIS A 137 5.99 4.50 -0.15
CA HIS A 137 5.27 3.25 0.07
C HIS A 137 4.41 2.84 -1.14
N LEU A 138 3.74 3.80 -1.78
CA LEU A 138 2.93 3.57 -2.99
C LEU A 138 3.79 3.15 -4.18
N SER A 139 4.91 3.84 -4.41
CA SER A 139 5.84 3.51 -5.50
C SER A 139 6.54 2.18 -5.28
N ALA A 140 7.05 1.92 -4.07
CA ALA A 140 7.64 0.63 -3.71
C ALA A 140 6.62 -0.52 -3.84
N GLY A 141 5.39 -0.33 -3.38
CA GLY A 141 4.30 -1.30 -3.51
C GLY A 141 3.91 -1.57 -4.96
N GLY A 142 3.80 -0.51 -5.78
CA GLY A 142 3.47 -0.64 -7.21
C GLY A 142 4.56 -1.38 -8.00
N ILE A 143 5.84 -1.10 -7.73
CA ILE A 143 6.96 -1.79 -8.37
C ILE A 143 7.04 -3.25 -7.89
N ALA A 144 6.80 -3.51 -6.61
CA ALA A 144 6.73 -4.87 -6.07
C ALA A 144 5.63 -5.71 -6.74
N GLY A 145 4.42 -5.17 -6.88
CA GLY A 145 3.32 -5.85 -7.55
C GLY A 145 3.58 -6.09 -9.04
N MET A 146 4.21 -5.12 -9.73
CA MET A 146 4.60 -5.30 -11.14
C MET A 146 5.67 -6.39 -11.28
N ALA A 147 6.70 -6.39 -10.43
CA ALA A 147 7.76 -7.39 -10.44
C ALA A 147 7.19 -8.80 -10.18
N GLU A 148 6.27 -8.93 -9.22
CA GLU A 148 5.54 -10.18 -8.94
C GLU A 148 4.88 -10.75 -10.19
N HIS A 149 4.02 -9.95 -10.83
CA HIS A 149 3.30 -10.38 -12.03
C HIS A 149 4.22 -10.71 -13.21
N CYS A 150 5.34 -9.99 -13.37
CA CYS A 150 6.29 -10.25 -14.45
C CYS A 150 7.11 -11.52 -14.22
N VAL A 151 7.61 -11.75 -13.00
CA VAL A 151 8.44 -12.93 -12.68
C VAL A 151 7.60 -14.21 -12.67
N MET A 152 6.38 -14.15 -12.15
CA MET A 152 5.49 -15.31 -12.08
C MET A 152 4.70 -15.59 -13.37
N PHE A 153 4.87 -14.73 -14.38
CA PHE A 153 4.16 -14.81 -15.66
C PHE A 153 4.25 -16.19 -16.36
N PRO A 154 5.40 -16.91 -16.37
CA PRO A 154 5.47 -18.24 -16.98
C PRO A 154 4.58 -19.29 -16.31
N LEU A 155 4.48 -19.27 -14.98
CA LEU A 155 3.61 -20.18 -14.23
C LEU A 155 2.12 -19.83 -14.46
N ASP A 156 1.81 -18.54 -14.53
CA ASP A 156 0.49 -18.05 -14.92
C ASP A 156 0.08 -18.53 -16.30
N SER A 157 0.99 -18.57 -17.27
CA SER A 157 0.69 -19.05 -18.63
C SER A 157 0.29 -20.52 -18.65
N VAL A 158 0.96 -21.37 -17.86
CA VAL A 158 0.57 -22.79 -17.70
C VAL A 158 -0.78 -22.90 -16.99
N LYS A 159 -0.99 -22.15 -15.91
CA LYS A 159 -2.26 -22.09 -15.18
C LYS A 159 -3.42 -21.73 -16.12
N THR A 160 -3.31 -20.65 -16.88
CA THR A 160 -4.34 -20.18 -17.82
C THR A 160 -4.70 -21.25 -18.84
N ARG A 161 -3.70 -21.94 -19.41
CA ARG A 161 -3.95 -23.02 -20.37
C ARG A 161 -4.67 -24.21 -19.74
N LEU A 162 -4.26 -24.62 -18.54
CA LEU A 162 -4.90 -25.74 -17.81
C LEU A 162 -6.36 -25.43 -17.44
N GLN A 163 -6.65 -24.19 -17.06
CA GLN A 163 -7.98 -23.72 -16.68
C GLN A 163 -8.89 -23.40 -17.88
N SER A 164 -8.31 -23.05 -19.03
CA SER A 164 -9.07 -22.89 -20.27
C SER A 164 -9.77 -24.19 -20.69
N LEU A 165 -10.88 -24.08 -21.42
CA LEU A 165 -11.57 -25.27 -21.98
C LEU A 165 -10.85 -25.86 -23.19
N CYS A 166 -9.91 -25.14 -23.81
CA CYS A 166 -9.17 -25.61 -24.97
C CYS A 166 -8.25 -26.80 -24.61
N PRO A 167 -8.13 -27.79 -25.50
CA PRO A 167 -7.15 -28.87 -25.35
C PRO A 167 -5.73 -28.28 -25.31
N CYS A 168 -4.96 -28.65 -24.30
CA CYS A 168 -3.59 -28.18 -24.12
C CYS A 168 -2.67 -29.35 -23.72
N PRO A 169 -1.48 -29.48 -24.34
CA PRO A 169 -0.54 -30.57 -24.02
C PRO A 169 -0.02 -30.53 -22.57
N GLU A 170 -0.11 -29.38 -21.90
CA GLU A 170 0.26 -29.20 -20.50
C GLU A 170 -0.60 -30.04 -19.54
N THR A 171 -1.78 -30.50 -19.97
CA THR A 171 -2.64 -31.42 -19.19
C THR A 171 -1.93 -32.72 -18.83
N ASN A 172 -1.00 -33.19 -19.68
CA ASN A 172 -0.27 -34.43 -19.48
C ASN A 172 1.02 -34.24 -18.67
N CYS A 173 1.34 -33.02 -18.24
CA CYS A 173 2.54 -32.74 -17.46
C CYS A 173 2.30 -33.04 -15.97
N PRO A 174 3.24 -33.73 -15.29
CA PRO A 174 3.07 -34.09 -13.87
C PRO A 174 3.10 -32.88 -12.94
N THR A 175 3.82 -31.81 -13.32
CA THR A 175 3.93 -30.59 -12.52
C THR A 175 3.80 -29.34 -13.40
N PRO A 176 3.32 -28.20 -12.84
CA PRO A 176 3.27 -26.92 -13.55
C PRO A 176 4.65 -26.48 -14.05
N VAL A 177 5.71 -26.74 -13.29
CA VAL A 177 7.10 -26.43 -13.67
C VAL A 177 7.53 -27.26 -14.89
N HIS A 178 7.18 -28.55 -14.93
CA HIS A 178 7.37 -29.36 -16.14
C HIS A 178 6.54 -28.84 -17.31
N GLY A 179 5.34 -28.32 -17.05
CA GLY A 179 4.50 -27.62 -18.03
C GLY A 179 5.21 -26.41 -18.64
N VAL A 180 5.86 -25.56 -17.83
CA VAL A 180 6.66 -24.42 -18.32
C VAL A 180 7.83 -24.92 -19.17
N ALA A 181 8.59 -25.89 -18.67
CA ALA A 181 9.72 -26.46 -19.41
C ALA A 181 9.29 -27.06 -20.75
N SER A 182 8.15 -27.75 -20.78
CA SER A 182 7.56 -28.33 -22.00
C SER A 182 7.08 -27.25 -22.96
N MET A 183 6.47 -26.16 -22.47
CA MET A 183 6.07 -25.01 -23.28
C MET A 183 7.28 -24.34 -23.93
N VAL A 184 8.34 -24.09 -23.16
CA VAL A 184 9.59 -23.50 -23.66
C VAL A 184 10.24 -24.38 -24.73
N LYS A 185 10.27 -25.70 -24.52
CA LYS A 185 10.83 -26.65 -25.50
C LYS A 185 10.03 -26.72 -26.80
N ARG A 186 8.70 -26.61 -26.75
CA ARG A 186 7.81 -26.75 -27.92
C ARG A 186 7.63 -25.45 -28.69
N GLU A 187 7.46 -24.33 -28.00
CA GLU A 187 7.02 -23.06 -28.59
C GLU A 187 8.08 -21.95 -28.48
N GLY A 188 9.20 -22.21 -27.81
CA GLY A 188 10.30 -21.27 -27.60
C GLY A 188 10.26 -20.55 -26.25
N TRP A 189 11.42 -20.04 -25.84
CA TRP A 189 11.63 -19.44 -24.50
C TRP A 189 10.87 -18.13 -24.25
N MET A 190 10.54 -17.38 -25.31
CA MET A 190 9.74 -16.14 -25.21
C MET A 190 8.24 -16.41 -25.10
N ARG A 191 7.80 -17.63 -25.41
CA ARG A 191 6.38 -17.96 -25.47
C ARG A 191 5.64 -17.80 -24.14
N PRO A 192 6.18 -18.25 -22.99
CA PRO A 192 5.51 -18.08 -21.71
C PRO A 192 5.29 -16.62 -21.33
N LEU A 193 6.10 -15.68 -21.85
CA LEU A 193 6.06 -14.23 -21.54
C LEU A 193 5.07 -13.45 -22.43
N ARG A 194 4.37 -14.11 -23.34
CA ARG A 194 3.48 -13.42 -24.28
C ARG A 194 2.26 -12.83 -23.56
N GLY A 195 2.12 -11.51 -23.61
CA GLY A 195 1.06 -10.75 -22.92
C GLY A 195 1.53 -10.02 -21.65
N VAL A 196 2.80 -10.16 -21.24
CA VAL A 196 3.35 -9.48 -20.06
C VAL A 196 3.27 -7.97 -20.15
N ASN A 197 3.43 -7.40 -21.35
CA ASN A 197 3.31 -5.97 -21.61
C ASN A 197 1.90 -5.43 -21.34
N ALA A 198 0.84 -6.22 -21.57
CA ALA A 198 -0.53 -5.81 -21.28
C ALA A 198 -0.74 -5.68 -19.77
N VAL A 199 -0.20 -6.63 -19.00
CA VAL A 199 -0.26 -6.61 -17.52
C VAL A 199 0.54 -5.45 -16.95
N ALA A 200 1.77 -5.25 -17.41
CA ALA A 200 2.60 -4.14 -16.97
C ALA A 200 1.93 -2.77 -17.24
N ALA A 201 1.33 -2.61 -18.42
CA ALA A 201 0.61 -1.38 -18.77
C ALA A 201 -0.67 -1.16 -17.94
N GLY A 202 -1.39 -2.22 -17.58
CA GLY A 202 -2.61 -2.14 -16.78
C GLY A 202 -2.37 -2.02 -15.27
N ALA A 203 -1.30 -2.61 -14.75
CA ALA A 203 -1.05 -2.70 -13.32
C ALA A 203 -0.78 -1.33 -12.69
N VAL A 204 0.07 -0.51 -13.30
CA VAL A 204 0.45 0.82 -12.76
C VAL A 204 -0.76 1.73 -12.51
N PRO A 205 -1.65 2.01 -13.50
CA PRO A 205 -2.81 2.85 -13.27
C PRO A 205 -3.83 2.23 -12.31
N ALA A 206 -4.00 0.89 -12.33
CA ALA A 206 -4.91 0.20 -11.44
C ALA A 206 -4.48 0.36 -9.96
N HIS A 207 -3.19 0.16 -9.65
CA HIS A 207 -2.66 0.31 -8.30
C HIS A 207 -2.68 1.78 -7.84
N ALA A 208 -2.33 2.73 -8.71
CA ALA A 208 -2.40 4.15 -8.39
C ALA A 208 -3.83 4.58 -8.00
N LEU A 209 -4.83 4.14 -8.76
CA LEU A 209 -6.24 4.41 -8.47
C LEU A 209 -6.74 3.66 -7.24
N TYR A 210 -6.28 2.42 -7.01
CA TYR A 210 -6.57 1.68 -5.77
C TYR A 210 -6.18 2.49 -4.53
N PHE A 211 -4.91 2.90 -4.42
CA PHE A 211 -4.43 3.62 -3.24
C PHE A 211 -5.10 4.99 -3.09
N THR A 212 -5.30 5.70 -4.20
CA THR A 212 -5.99 7.00 -4.19
C THR A 212 -7.44 6.85 -3.71
N ALA A 213 -8.17 5.86 -4.22
CA ALA A 213 -9.54 5.58 -3.83
C ALA A 213 -9.62 5.13 -2.37
N TYR A 214 -8.69 4.29 -1.94
CA TYR A 214 -8.60 3.81 -0.57
C TYR A 214 -8.42 4.96 0.42
N GLU A 215 -7.43 5.84 0.21
CA GLU A 215 -7.16 6.97 1.10
C GLU A 215 -8.31 8.00 1.11
N LYS A 216 -8.89 8.30 -0.06
CA LYS A 216 -10.05 9.20 -0.14
C LYS A 216 -11.26 8.61 0.58
N MET A 217 -11.57 7.33 0.36
CA MET A 217 -12.72 6.68 0.98
C MET A 217 -12.52 6.53 2.49
N LYS A 218 -11.31 6.16 2.92
CA LYS A 218 -10.94 6.12 4.33
C LYS A 218 -11.11 7.49 4.98
N SER A 219 -10.55 8.55 4.39
CA SER A 219 -10.69 9.93 4.90
C SER A 219 -12.15 10.39 4.97
N PHE A 220 -12.98 10.00 3.99
CA PHE A 220 -14.40 10.31 3.97
C PHE A 220 -15.18 9.57 5.06
N LEU A 221 -14.89 8.28 5.28
CA LEU A 221 -15.62 7.42 6.21
C LEU A 221 -15.20 7.58 7.68
N THR A 222 -13.97 7.96 7.97
CA THR A 222 -13.51 8.17 9.36
C THR A 222 -13.78 9.59 9.86
N GLY A 223 -13.98 10.55 8.95
CA GLY A 223 -13.86 11.97 9.26
C GLY A 223 -12.48 12.30 9.85
N ASP A 224 -12.21 13.58 10.14
CA ASP A 224 -10.95 14.00 10.80
C ASP A 224 -10.82 13.50 12.27
N THR A 225 -11.76 12.67 12.72
CA THR A 225 -11.79 12.01 14.01
C THR A 225 -10.76 10.88 14.09
N ARG A 226 -9.53 11.25 14.46
CA ARG A 226 -8.37 10.36 14.71
C ARG A 226 -8.54 9.34 15.87
N GLY A 227 -9.77 8.95 16.25
CA GLY A 227 -10.01 8.19 17.48
C GLY A 227 -11.05 7.07 17.43
N ASN A 228 -11.87 6.93 16.38
CA ASN A 228 -12.86 5.86 16.32
C ASN A 228 -12.54 4.90 15.16
N SER A 229 -11.67 3.93 15.44
CA SER A 229 -11.22 2.91 14.48
C SER A 229 -12.35 1.91 14.19
N ASN A 230 -13.31 2.32 13.36
CA ASN A 230 -14.34 1.40 12.87
C ASN A 230 -13.70 0.49 11.80
N THR A 231 -13.41 -0.77 12.14
CA THR A 231 -12.93 -1.81 11.20
C THR A 231 -13.81 -1.88 9.94
N LEU A 232 -15.11 -1.58 10.09
CA LEU A 232 -16.06 -1.49 9.00
C LEU A 232 -15.70 -0.39 7.98
N SER A 233 -15.25 0.78 8.43
CA SER A 233 -14.86 1.89 7.54
C SER A 233 -13.64 1.51 6.69
N TYR A 234 -12.66 0.81 7.28
CA TYR A 234 -11.50 0.29 6.56
C TYR A 234 -11.88 -0.80 5.57
N GLY A 235 -12.79 -1.70 5.96
CA GLY A 235 -13.33 -2.74 5.08
C GLY A 235 -14.08 -2.16 3.87
N LEU A 236 -14.94 -1.16 4.10
CA LEU A 236 -15.66 -0.45 3.04
C LEU A 236 -14.72 0.32 2.11
N ALA A 237 -13.72 1.02 2.66
CA ALA A 237 -12.71 1.70 1.87
C ALA A 237 -11.92 0.71 1.00
N GLY A 238 -11.56 -0.45 1.56
CA GLY A 238 -10.93 -1.55 0.83
C GLY A 238 -11.81 -2.08 -0.30
N ALA A 239 -13.09 -2.34 -0.04
CA ALA A 239 -14.03 -2.85 -1.04
C ALA A 239 -14.21 -1.90 -2.22
N VAL A 240 -14.36 -0.60 -1.96
CA VAL A 240 -14.48 0.43 -3.01
C VAL A 240 -13.19 0.53 -3.82
N ALA A 241 -12.04 0.56 -3.14
CA ALA A 241 -10.73 0.61 -3.79
C ALA A 241 -10.51 -0.61 -4.71
N THR A 242 -10.81 -1.83 -4.24
CA THR A 242 -10.72 -3.06 -5.04
C THR A 242 -11.65 -3.05 -6.25
N THR A 243 -12.86 -2.50 -6.10
CA THR A 243 -13.81 -2.38 -7.22
C THR A 243 -13.24 -1.47 -8.32
N ILE A 244 -12.66 -0.31 -7.94
CA ILE A 244 -12.03 0.61 -8.90
C ILE A 244 -10.77 0.00 -9.52
N HIS A 245 -9.96 -0.67 -8.72
CA HIS A 245 -8.78 -1.40 -9.19
C HIS A 245 -9.15 -2.40 -10.28
N ASP A 246 -10.10 -3.29 -9.99
CA ASP A 246 -10.49 -4.35 -10.90
C ASP A 246 -11.15 -3.78 -12.17
N LEU A 247 -11.86 -2.66 -12.07
CA LEU A 247 -12.44 -1.99 -13.24
C LEU A 247 -11.35 -1.60 -14.25
N ILE A 248 -10.20 -1.11 -13.77
CA ILE A 248 -9.08 -0.67 -14.61
C ILE A 248 -8.21 -1.85 -15.04
N MET A 249 -8.03 -2.84 -14.17
CA MET A 249 -7.16 -3.99 -14.41
C MET A 249 -7.81 -5.04 -15.34
N ASN A 250 -9.15 -5.16 -15.34
CA ASN A 250 -9.83 -6.25 -16.05
C ASN A 250 -9.54 -6.29 -17.57
N PRO A 251 -9.51 -5.17 -18.33
CA PRO A 251 -9.15 -5.21 -19.74
C PRO A 251 -7.76 -5.78 -20.01
N ALA A 252 -6.76 -5.43 -19.18
CA ALA A 252 -5.41 -5.97 -19.28
C ALA A 252 -5.38 -7.48 -18.99
N GLU A 253 -6.15 -7.92 -18.00
CA GLU A 253 -6.32 -9.34 -17.67
C GLU A 253 -6.96 -10.16 -18.80
N VAL A 254 -7.98 -9.62 -19.50
CA VAL A 254 -8.58 -10.30 -20.66
C VAL A 254 -7.54 -10.48 -21.77
N VAL A 255 -6.78 -9.43 -22.08
CA VAL A 255 -5.74 -9.47 -23.12
C VAL A 255 -4.63 -10.44 -22.73
N LYS A 256 -4.14 -10.38 -21.48
CA LYS A 256 -3.17 -11.32 -20.91
C LYS A 256 -3.60 -12.76 -21.17
N GLN A 257 -4.80 -13.14 -20.72
CA GLN A 257 -5.25 -14.53 -20.77
C GLN A 257 -5.44 -15.03 -22.21
N ARG A 258 -5.92 -14.18 -23.14
CA ARG A 258 -6.03 -14.55 -24.56
C ARG A 258 -4.68 -14.69 -25.26
N MET A 259 -3.67 -13.92 -24.87
CA MET A 259 -2.30 -14.03 -25.41
C MET A 259 -1.58 -15.30 -24.91
N GLN A 260 -1.90 -15.77 -23.70
CA GLN A 260 -1.30 -16.96 -23.06
C GLN A 260 -1.77 -18.29 -23.66
N MET A 261 -2.87 -18.29 -24.45
CA MET A 261 -3.41 -19.49 -25.09
C MET A 261 -2.43 -20.10 -26.11
N ASN A 262 -2.40 -21.44 -26.17
CA ASN A 262 -1.48 -22.20 -27.05
C ASN A 262 -1.60 -21.80 -28.53
N TYR A 263 -2.83 -21.69 -29.04
CA TYR A 263 -3.12 -21.27 -30.42
C TYR A 263 -3.68 -19.85 -30.47
N SER A 264 -3.02 -18.91 -29.79
CA SER A 264 -3.44 -17.50 -29.83
C SER A 264 -3.26 -16.91 -31.24
N PRO A 265 -4.34 -16.42 -31.89
CA PRO A 265 -4.29 -15.92 -33.27
C PRO A 265 -3.67 -14.52 -33.40
N TYR A 266 -3.43 -13.84 -32.28
CA TYR A 266 -2.95 -12.46 -32.25
C TYR A 266 -1.43 -12.44 -32.29
N GLY A 267 -0.82 -11.57 -33.10
CA GLY A 267 0.63 -11.33 -33.14
C GLY A 267 1.15 -10.61 -31.89
N GLY A 268 0.39 -9.63 -31.39
CA GLY A 268 0.73 -8.85 -30.18
C GLY A 268 -0.47 -8.37 -29.37
N SER A 269 -0.21 -7.81 -28.19
CA SER A 269 -1.25 -7.37 -27.25
C SER A 269 -2.15 -6.25 -27.82
N LEU A 270 -1.59 -5.32 -28.60
CA LEU A 270 -2.38 -4.25 -29.23
C LEU A 270 -3.28 -4.78 -30.35
N GLU A 271 -2.79 -5.74 -31.12
CA GLU A 271 -3.58 -6.42 -32.15
C GLU A 271 -4.72 -7.23 -31.51
N CYS A 272 -4.44 -7.91 -30.39
CA CYS A 272 -5.44 -8.57 -29.57
C CYS A 272 -6.53 -7.60 -29.13
N VAL A 273 -6.17 -6.46 -28.52
CA VAL A 273 -7.15 -5.41 -28.13
C VAL A 273 -8.01 -4.97 -29.31
N ARG A 274 -7.39 -4.65 -30.45
CA ARG A 274 -8.10 -4.19 -31.65
C ARG A 274 -9.07 -5.24 -32.18
N CYS A 275 -8.65 -6.50 -32.20
CA CYS A 275 -9.47 -7.62 -32.69
C CYS A 275 -10.66 -7.89 -31.76
N ILE A 276 -10.45 -7.90 -30.43
CA ILE A 276 -11.52 -8.04 -29.44
C ILE A 276 -12.54 -6.91 -29.60
N TYR A 277 -12.06 -5.67 -29.64
CA TYR A 277 -12.93 -4.50 -29.74
C TYR A 277 -13.77 -4.52 -31.01
N ARG A 278 -13.18 -4.87 -32.17
CA ARG A 278 -13.89 -4.90 -33.46
C ARG A 278 -14.87 -6.06 -33.58
N ASN A 279 -14.52 -7.25 -33.05
CA ASN A 279 -15.30 -8.47 -33.28
C ASN A 279 -16.30 -8.79 -32.16
N GLU A 280 -15.97 -8.44 -30.91
CA GLU A 280 -16.78 -8.79 -29.74
C GLU A 280 -17.31 -7.55 -28.99
N GLY A 281 -16.77 -6.37 -29.27
CA GLY A 281 -17.15 -5.12 -28.62
C GLY A 281 -16.57 -4.95 -27.22
N ILE A 282 -16.94 -3.84 -26.57
CA ILE A 282 -16.39 -3.47 -25.26
C ILE A 282 -16.83 -4.41 -24.13
N SER A 283 -18.01 -5.04 -24.25
CA SER A 283 -18.53 -5.96 -23.24
C SER A 283 -17.63 -7.18 -23.04
N ALA A 284 -16.88 -7.61 -24.07
CA ALA A 284 -15.93 -8.71 -23.99
C ALA A 284 -14.82 -8.46 -22.96
N PHE A 285 -14.39 -7.21 -22.77
CA PHE A 285 -13.38 -6.85 -21.79
C PHE A 285 -13.88 -6.90 -20.34
N TYR A 286 -15.19 -7.04 -20.11
CA TYR A 286 -15.80 -6.99 -18.77
C TYR A 286 -16.67 -8.21 -18.44
N ARG A 287 -16.69 -9.25 -19.28
CA ARG A 287 -17.51 -10.47 -19.04
C ARG A 287 -17.18 -11.16 -17.72
N SER A 288 -15.91 -11.19 -17.33
CA SER A 288 -15.46 -11.82 -16.08
C SER A 288 -15.52 -10.92 -14.85
N TYR A 289 -15.86 -9.64 -15.01
CA TYR A 289 -15.70 -8.64 -13.94
C TYR A 289 -16.48 -9.01 -12.68
N SER A 290 -17.73 -9.47 -12.84
CA SER A 290 -18.55 -9.94 -11.71
C SER A 290 -17.98 -11.20 -11.04
N THR A 291 -17.35 -12.09 -11.81
CA THR A 291 -16.71 -13.30 -11.27
C THR A 291 -15.46 -12.95 -10.48
N GLN A 292 -14.69 -11.98 -10.97
CA GLN A 292 -13.51 -11.46 -10.29
C GLN A 292 -13.88 -10.88 -8.92
N LEU A 293 -14.87 -9.99 -8.86
CA LEU A 293 -15.33 -9.39 -7.60
C LEU A 293 -15.84 -10.45 -6.62
N LEU A 294 -16.64 -11.40 -7.10
CA LEU A 294 -17.16 -12.51 -6.29
C LEU A 294 -16.04 -13.40 -5.74
N MET A 295 -14.94 -13.55 -6.47
CA MET A 295 -13.78 -14.35 -6.04
C MET A 295 -12.93 -13.63 -4.99
N ASN A 296 -12.77 -12.31 -5.09
CA ASN A 296 -11.88 -11.54 -4.22
C ASN A 296 -12.28 -11.62 -2.74
N VAL A 297 -13.58 -11.50 -2.44
CA VAL A 297 -14.05 -11.48 -1.05
C VAL A 297 -13.74 -12.80 -0.33
N PRO A 298 -14.11 -13.99 -0.85
CA PRO A 298 -13.70 -15.26 -0.26
C PRO A 298 -12.18 -15.45 -0.18
N PHE A 299 -11.44 -15.03 -1.22
CA PHE A 299 -9.98 -15.15 -1.24
C PHE A 299 -9.37 -14.37 -0.07
N GLN A 300 -9.74 -13.10 0.09
CA GLN A 300 -9.18 -12.23 1.12
C GLN A 300 -9.58 -12.67 2.53
N SER A 301 -10.83 -13.08 2.72
CA SER A 301 -11.31 -13.57 4.02
C SER A 301 -10.54 -14.82 4.47
N VAL A 302 -10.43 -15.83 3.60
CA VAL A 302 -9.68 -17.05 3.91
C VAL A 302 -8.20 -16.74 4.14
N HIS A 303 -7.61 -15.89 3.30
CA HIS A 303 -6.22 -15.49 3.44
C HIS A 303 -5.95 -14.87 4.82
N PHE A 304 -6.72 -13.86 5.24
CA PHE A 304 -6.51 -13.23 6.55
C PHE A 304 -6.76 -14.19 7.70
N MET A 305 -7.85 -14.97 7.67
CA MET A 305 -8.15 -15.93 8.74
C MET A 305 -7.04 -16.96 8.94
N VAL A 306 -6.55 -17.54 7.84
CA VAL A 306 -5.50 -18.56 7.88
C VAL A 306 -4.15 -17.93 8.24
N TYR A 307 -3.87 -16.72 7.75
CA TYR A 307 -2.66 -15.99 8.08
C TYR A 307 -2.57 -15.72 9.60
N GLU A 308 -3.64 -15.18 10.19
CA GLU A 308 -3.71 -14.90 11.64
C GLU A 308 -3.59 -16.19 12.45
N PHE A 309 -4.27 -17.27 12.03
CA PHE A 309 -4.16 -18.57 12.69
C PHE A 309 -2.72 -19.11 12.68
N ILE A 310 -2.02 -19.01 11.55
CA ILE A 310 -0.62 -19.46 11.44
C ILE A 310 0.32 -18.55 12.23
N GLN A 311 0.09 -17.24 12.24
CA GLN A 311 0.86 -16.29 13.06
C GLN A 311 0.73 -16.60 14.55
N GLN A 312 -0.48 -16.86 15.04
CA GLN A 312 -0.70 -17.26 16.44
C GLN A 312 0.00 -18.57 16.80
N ALA A 313 0.08 -19.52 15.85
CA ALA A 313 0.73 -20.80 16.07
C ALA A 313 2.27 -20.73 16.00
N LEU A 314 2.83 -19.95 15.07
CA LEU A 314 4.28 -19.90 14.79
C LEU A 314 5.00 -18.71 15.43
N ASN A 315 4.27 -17.66 15.83
CA ASN A 315 4.82 -16.44 16.40
C ASN A 315 3.88 -15.86 17.49
N PRO A 316 3.67 -16.59 18.61
CA PRO A 316 2.77 -16.17 19.67
C PRO A 316 3.19 -14.84 20.33
N GLU A 317 4.49 -14.53 20.34
CA GLU A 317 5.03 -13.27 20.88
C GLU A 317 4.82 -12.06 19.93
N HIS A 318 4.32 -12.28 18.72
CA HIS A 318 4.13 -11.26 17.68
C HIS A 318 5.40 -10.43 17.40
N ALA A 319 6.57 -11.03 17.60
CA ALA A 319 7.85 -10.41 17.28
C ALA A 319 8.05 -10.38 15.76
N TYR A 320 8.72 -9.36 15.24
CA TYR A 320 8.95 -9.23 13.81
C TYR A 320 9.89 -10.34 13.30
N ASN A 321 9.36 -11.30 12.54
CA ASN A 321 10.14 -12.39 11.95
C ASN A 321 9.76 -12.62 10.47
N PRO A 322 10.58 -12.15 9.51
CA PRO A 322 10.29 -12.24 8.07
C PRO A 322 10.01 -13.66 7.57
N LYS A 323 10.67 -14.68 8.15
CA LYS A 323 10.48 -16.08 7.74
C LYS A 323 9.08 -16.58 8.11
N VAL A 324 8.60 -16.22 9.28
CA VAL A 324 7.24 -16.59 9.73
C VAL A 324 6.20 -15.87 8.88
N HIS A 325 6.38 -14.59 8.57
CA HIS A 325 5.50 -13.86 7.66
C HIS A 325 5.44 -14.51 6.27
N LEU A 326 6.58 -14.97 5.74
CA LEU A 326 6.62 -15.65 4.44
C LEU A 326 5.90 -16.99 4.47
N VAL A 327 6.13 -17.81 5.50
CA VAL A 327 5.47 -19.13 5.64
C VAL A 327 3.96 -18.95 5.88
N ALA A 328 3.57 -18.05 6.78
CA ALA A 328 2.17 -17.75 7.06
C ALA A 328 1.46 -17.21 5.82
N GLY A 329 2.04 -16.22 5.14
CA GLY A 329 1.49 -15.62 3.93
C GLY A 329 1.39 -16.63 2.78
N GLY A 330 2.42 -17.44 2.58
CA GLY A 330 2.44 -18.47 1.54
C GLY A 330 1.43 -19.60 1.76
N LEU A 331 1.31 -20.12 2.98
CA LEU A 331 0.32 -21.15 3.32
C LEU A 331 -1.11 -20.61 3.28
N ALA A 332 -1.34 -19.41 3.83
CA ALA A 332 -2.63 -18.75 3.79
C ALA A 332 -3.07 -18.43 2.35
N GLY A 333 -2.16 -17.87 1.54
CA GLY A 333 -2.37 -17.64 0.12
C GLY A 333 -2.64 -18.94 -0.64
N GLY A 334 -1.88 -20.00 -0.35
CA GLY A 334 -2.05 -21.33 -0.95
C GLY A 334 -3.44 -21.91 -0.67
N LEU A 335 -3.88 -21.90 0.58
CA LEU A 335 -5.21 -22.40 0.96
C LEU A 335 -6.34 -21.54 0.38
N ALA A 336 -6.22 -20.22 0.44
CA ALA A 336 -7.17 -19.30 -0.18
C ALA A 336 -7.26 -19.50 -1.70
N ALA A 337 -6.11 -19.70 -2.37
CA ALA A 337 -6.04 -20.01 -3.78
C ALA A 337 -6.75 -21.33 -4.11
N ALA A 338 -6.51 -22.38 -3.32
CA ALA A 338 -7.15 -23.68 -3.51
C ALA A 338 -8.68 -23.58 -3.38
N MET A 339 -9.17 -22.96 -2.31
CA MET A 339 -10.61 -22.79 -2.06
C MET A 339 -11.32 -21.97 -3.13
N THR A 340 -10.66 -20.96 -3.68
CA THR A 340 -11.24 -20.08 -4.70
C THR A 340 -10.95 -20.54 -6.13
N THR A 341 -10.30 -21.69 -6.34
CA THR A 341 -9.98 -22.22 -7.68
C THR A 341 -11.22 -22.45 -8.56
N PRO A 342 -12.38 -22.89 -8.06
CA PRO A 342 -13.58 -23.02 -8.89
C PRO A 342 -14.00 -21.70 -9.55
N LEU A 343 -13.98 -20.58 -8.82
CA LEU A 343 -14.35 -19.27 -9.34
C LEU A 343 -13.31 -18.72 -10.33
N ASP A 344 -12.03 -18.99 -10.09
CA ASP A 344 -10.94 -18.61 -10.98
C ASP A 344 -10.96 -19.41 -12.29
N CYS A 345 -11.37 -20.69 -12.27
CA CYS A 345 -11.66 -21.45 -13.48
C CYS A 345 -12.78 -20.79 -14.28
N VAL A 346 -13.88 -20.37 -13.63
CA VAL A 346 -14.99 -19.68 -14.30
C VAL A 346 -14.53 -18.36 -14.92
N LYS A 347 -13.75 -17.55 -14.18
CA LYS A 347 -13.14 -16.30 -14.67
C LYS A 347 -12.30 -16.57 -15.92
N THR A 348 -11.41 -17.56 -15.85
CA THR A 348 -10.49 -17.89 -16.94
C THR A 348 -11.23 -18.39 -18.17
N VAL A 349 -12.26 -19.23 -17.99
CA VAL A 349 -13.12 -19.68 -19.09
C VAL A 349 -13.90 -18.54 -19.73
N LEU A 350 -14.32 -17.52 -18.97
CA LEU A 350 -15.00 -16.33 -19.52
C LEU A 350 -14.05 -15.42 -20.32
N ASN A 351 -12.80 -15.29 -19.89
CA ASN A 351 -11.81 -14.41 -20.51
C ASN A 351 -11.12 -15.02 -21.73
N THR A 352 -10.91 -16.34 -21.72
CA THR A 352 -10.24 -17.07 -22.81
C THR A 352 -11.15 -17.41 -23.99
N GLN A 353 -12.43 -17.02 -23.93
CA GLN A 353 -13.38 -17.20 -25.03
C GLN A 353 -12.91 -16.44 -26.25
N GLN A 354 -12.94 -17.09 -27.40
CA GLN A 354 -12.65 -16.47 -28.68
C GLN A 354 -13.86 -16.69 -29.58
N THR A 355 -14.29 -15.62 -30.25
CA THR A 355 -15.34 -15.74 -31.27
C THR A 355 -14.74 -16.40 -32.53
N PRO A 356 -15.41 -17.36 -33.18
CA PRO A 356 -14.79 -18.27 -34.18
C PRO A 356 -14.37 -17.64 -35.51
N ASN A 357 -14.46 -16.33 -35.69
CA ASN A 357 -14.20 -15.69 -37.00
C ASN A 357 -12.69 -15.60 -37.36
N CYS A 358 -11.80 -16.17 -36.54
CA CYS A 358 -10.34 -16.15 -36.75
C CYS A 358 -9.73 -17.55 -36.93
N LEU A 359 -10.52 -18.56 -37.29
CA LEU A 359 -10.01 -19.88 -37.67
C LEU A 359 -10.11 -20.07 -39.19
N THR A 360 -9.02 -19.75 -39.88
CA THR A 360 -8.69 -20.39 -41.15
C THR A 360 -8.42 -21.87 -40.87
N ASN A 361 -9.06 -22.78 -41.61
CA ASN A 361 -9.00 -24.26 -41.55
C ASN A 361 -10.06 -24.99 -40.69
N GLY A 362 -11.33 -24.82 -41.07
CA GLY A 362 -12.22 -25.97 -41.30
C GLY A 362 -12.71 -26.80 -40.10
N GLN A 363 -12.39 -26.47 -38.85
CA GLN A 363 -13.02 -27.09 -37.69
C GLN A 363 -13.91 -26.08 -36.97
N VAL A 364 -15.22 -26.28 -37.15
CA VAL A 364 -16.29 -25.53 -36.47
C VAL A 364 -16.20 -25.82 -34.97
N VAL A 365 -15.53 -24.93 -34.22
CA VAL A 365 -15.69 -24.89 -32.76
C VAL A 365 -16.98 -24.13 -32.48
N THR A 366 -17.92 -24.84 -31.87
CA THR A 366 -19.30 -24.47 -31.60
C THR A 366 -19.48 -23.05 -31.09
N LYS A 367 -20.37 -22.31 -31.77
CA LYS A 367 -20.91 -20.99 -31.47
C LYS A 367 -21.50 -20.95 -30.06
N THR A 368 -20.67 -20.74 -29.04
CA THR A 368 -21.13 -20.51 -27.66
C THR A 368 -20.50 -19.24 -27.14
N THR A 369 -21.18 -18.11 -27.37
CA THR A 369 -20.93 -16.89 -26.60
C THR A 369 -21.50 -17.15 -25.22
N TYR A 370 -20.65 -17.35 -24.22
CA TYR A 370 -21.13 -17.70 -22.89
C TYR A 370 -21.68 -16.43 -22.23
N GLN A 371 -22.99 -16.41 -22.02
CA GLN A 371 -23.65 -15.30 -21.33
C GLN A 371 -23.55 -15.53 -19.82
N GLY A 372 -22.42 -15.11 -19.24
CA GLY A 372 -22.23 -15.01 -17.79
C GLY A 372 -21.83 -16.29 -17.04
N ILE A 373 -21.82 -16.15 -15.71
CA ILE A 373 -21.25 -17.11 -14.75
C ILE A 373 -21.93 -18.48 -14.82
N ALA A 374 -23.27 -18.51 -14.83
CA ALA A 374 -24.03 -19.76 -14.80
C ALA A 374 -23.77 -20.63 -16.05
N HIS A 375 -23.68 -20.00 -17.23
CA HIS A 375 -23.39 -20.70 -18.47
C HIS A 375 -21.96 -21.27 -18.48
N ALA A 376 -20.99 -20.50 -17.96
CA ALA A 376 -19.62 -20.97 -17.81
C ALA A 376 -19.51 -22.16 -16.83
N ILE A 377 -20.19 -22.10 -15.67
CA ILE A 377 -20.27 -23.23 -14.72
C ILE A 377 -20.86 -24.47 -15.40
N SER A 378 -22.01 -24.33 -16.07
CA SER A 378 -22.66 -25.44 -16.76
C SER A 378 -21.76 -26.07 -17.82
N SER A 379 -20.99 -25.25 -18.53
CA SER A 379 -20.10 -25.71 -19.60
C SER A 379 -18.86 -26.42 -19.08
N ILE A 380 -18.27 -25.95 -17.97
CA ILE A 380 -17.17 -26.64 -17.30
C ILE A 380 -17.65 -28.00 -16.80
N TYR A 381 -18.83 -28.03 -16.14
CA TYR A 381 -19.42 -29.26 -15.63
C TYR A 381 -19.71 -30.27 -16.74
N ARG A 382 -20.30 -29.84 -17.87
CA ARG A 382 -20.57 -30.72 -19.02
C ARG A 382 -19.31 -31.22 -19.72
N SER A 383 -18.27 -30.41 -19.80
CA SER A 383 -17.05 -30.75 -20.56
C SER A 383 -16.04 -31.57 -19.75
N ARG A 384 -15.95 -31.33 -18.43
CA ARG A 384 -14.88 -31.88 -17.57
C ARG A 384 -15.38 -32.43 -16.22
N GLY A 385 -16.68 -32.40 -15.96
CA GLY A 385 -17.26 -32.80 -14.67
C GLY A 385 -16.84 -31.90 -13.51
N VAL A 386 -17.01 -32.40 -12.28
CA VAL A 386 -16.70 -31.66 -11.04
C VAL A 386 -15.19 -31.40 -10.89
N LEU A 387 -14.35 -32.34 -11.32
CA LEU A 387 -12.88 -32.17 -11.29
C LEU A 387 -12.39 -31.08 -12.27
N GLY A 388 -13.23 -30.67 -13.23
CA GLY A 388 -12.96 -29.53 -14.10
C GLY A 388 -12.71 -28.24 -13.34
N PHE A 389 -13.38 -28.03 -12.21
CA PHE A 389 -13.24 -26.83 -11.37
C PHE A 389 -11.95 -26.80 -10.52
N ALA A 390 -11.26 -27.93 -10.39
CA ALA A 390 -9.98 -28.04 -9.67
C ALA A 390 -8.75 -28.01 -10.62
N ARG A 391 -8.98 -27.89 -11.93
CA ARG A 391 -7.90 -27.81 -12.92
C ARG A 391 -7.02 -26.58 -12.66
N GLY A 392 -5.70 -26.79 -12.63
CA GLY A 392 -4.74 -25.72 -12.37
C GLY A 392 -4.57 -25.33 -10.90
N VAL A 393 -5.24 -26.02 -9.94
CA VAL A 393 -5.10 -25.73 -8.50
C VAL A 393 -3.64 -25.79 -8.06
N GLN A 394 -2.89 -26.81 -8.51
CA GLN A 394 -1.48 -26.96 -8.16
C GLN A 394 -0.63 -25.79 -8.65
N ALA A 395 -0.88 -25.28 -9.87
CA ALA A 395 -0.19 -24.11 -10.39
C ALA A 395 -0.52 -22.87 -9.56
N ARG A 396 -1.78 -22.72 -9.15
CA ARG A 396 -2.24 -21.57 -8.36
C ARG A 396 -1.71 -21.58 -6.92
N VAL A 397 -1.58 -22.74 -6.30
CA VAL A 397 -0.98 -22.90 -4.96
C VAL A 397 0.53 -22.65 -5.03
N LEU A 398 1.21 -23.24 -6.02
CA LEU A 398 2.65 -23.09 -6.21
C LEU A 398 3.05 -21.63 -6.48
N TYR A 399 2.16 -20.84 -7.10
CA TYR A 399 2.35 -19.41 -7.34
C TYR A 399 2.52 -18.60 -6.04
N GLN A 400 1.86 -18.98 -4.94
CA GLN A 400 1.69 -18.11 -3.77
C GLN A 400 2.97 -17.87 -2.98
N ILE A 401 3.73 -18.93 -2.67
CA ILE A 401 4.95 -18.80 -1.86
C ILE A 401 6.01 -17.92 -2.55
N PRO A 402 6.36 -18.15 -3.84
CA PRO A 402 7.31 -17.28 -4.54
C PRO A 402 6.79 -15.86 -4.75
N ALA A 403 5.49 -15.69 -5.00
CA ALA A 403 4.87 -14.37 -5.15
C ALA A 403 4.97 -13.55 -3.87
N THR A 404 4.61 -14.13 -2.72
CA THR A 404 4.74 -13.46 -1.41
C THR A 404 6.20 -13.12 -1.09
N ALA A 405 7.14 -14.03 -1.35
CA ALA A 405 8.56 -13.78 -1.16
C ALA A 405 9.06 -12.61 -2.00
N LEU A 406 8.69 -12.59 -3.28
CA LEU A 406 9.13 -11.58 -4.22
C LEU A 406 8.52 -10.22 -3.89
N SER A 407 7.21 -10.17 -3.65
CA SER A 407 6.51 -8.92 -3.31
C SER A 407 7.13 -8.27 -2.07
N TRP A 408 7.38 -9.05 -1.01
CA TRP A 408 8.02 -8.54 0.20
C TRP A 408 9.47 -8.10 -0.04
N SER A 409 10.27 -8.92 -0.73
CA SER A 409 11.69 -8.61 -0.97
C SER A 409 11.87 -7.37 -1.85
N VAL A 410 11.06 -7.24 -2.90
CA VAL A 410 11.08 -6.08 -3.79
C VAL A 410 10.57 -4.84 -3.04
N TYR A 411 9.51 -4.97 -2.25
CA TYR A 411 9.00 -3.87 -1.45
C TYR A 411 10.06 -3.33 -0.47
N GLU A 412 10.71 -4.20 0.31
CA GLU A 412 11.76 -3.78 1.27
C GLU A 412 12.97 -3.19 0.55
N LEU A 413 13.40 -3.77 -0.57
CA LEU A 413 14.51 -3.22 -1.38
C LEU A 413 14.20 -1.82 -1.89
N PHE A 414 13.03 -1.61 -2.49
CA PHE A 414 12.65 -0.31 -3.04
C PHE A 414 12.38 0.71 -1.94
N LYS A 415 11.80 0.29 -0.82
CA LYS A 415 11.65 1.15 0.35
C LYS A 415 13.00 1.60 0.90
N PHE A 416 13.99 0.70 0.98
CA PHE A 416 15.36 1.02 1.40
C PHE A 416 16.00 2.05 0.46
N VAL A 417 16.01 1.76 -0.85
CA VAL A 417 16.60 2.65 -1.87
C VAL A 417 15.95 4.04 -1.89
N LEU A 418 14.62 4.11 -1.83
CA LEU A 418 13.89 5.37 -1.88
C LEU A 418 13.95 6.18 -0.56
N SER A 419 14.14 5.51 0.57
CA SER A 419 14.32 6.18 1.87
C SER A 419 15.72 6.79 1.99
N ASP A 420 16.75 6.10 1.50
CA ASP A 420 18.14 6.56 1.55
C ASP A 420 18.40 7.76 0.62
N GLN A 421 17.72 7.80 -0.53
CA GLN A 421 17.78 8.95 -1.45
C GLN A 421 17.17 10.23 -0.88
N LYS A 422 16.18 10.17 0.02
CA LYS A 422 15.59 11.38 0.64
C LYS A 422 16.44 11.92 1.80
N ILE A 423 17.30 11.11 2.39
CA ILE A 423 18.29 11.56 3.39
C ILE A 423 19.45 12.28 2.71
N SER A 424 19.83 11.88 1.49
CA SER A 424 20.97 12.47 0.76
C SER A 424 20.68 13.77 -0.01
N VAL A 425 19.41 14.19 -0.17
CA VAL A 425 19.04 15.35 -1.01
C VAL A 425 18.94 16.68 -0.22
N LYS A 426 19.34 16.71 1.05
CA LYS A 426 19.52 17.97 1.82
C LYS A 426 20.96 18.18 2.24
N ILE A 427 21.86 18.26 1.27
CA ILE A 427 23.12 18.99 1.43
C ILE A 427 23.32 19.76 0.13
N PHE A 428 22.85 21.01 0.10
CA PHE A 428 23.53 22.17 -0.46
C PHE A 428 22.88 23.43 0.08
#